data_AF-A0A356NMU2-F1
#
_entry.id   AF-A0A356NMU2-F1
#
_cell.length_a   1.000
_cell.length_b   1.000
_cell.length_c   1.000
_cell.angle_alpha   90.00
_cell.angle_beta   90.00
_cell.angle_gamma   90.00
#
_symmetry.space_group_name_H-M   'P 1'
#
loop_
_entity.id
_entity.type
_entity.pdbx_description
1 polymer ?
#
loop_
_entity_poly.entity_id
_entity_poly.type
_entity_poly.pdbx_seq_one_letter_code
_entity_poly.pdbx_strand_id
1 'polypeptide(L)'
;QLILSPNSDEDQQFHGASVFYDGGLYLGLLQRLDLGGFDRGGSGNMPAELIWSIDGLHWDRPFRDLFFMPINKDKNSFDAGCLWTSANPIRHGSSIRFYYGAYPGWHADLTASPTGIGLMTIPLNRWIGLTPENRIGQTTLKPVYLEKETEITINADASEGEIRVELLDASGYRVQGFSSDVAEPLHDDGLAQKVRWKNDPLKPLSPGNYQIRVHLKQSTLYALCLDRKKQR
;
A
#
# COMPACT_ATOMS: atom_id res chain seq x y z
N GLN A 1 26.64 7.65 2.17
CA GLN A 1 26.01 7.14 3.41
C GLN A 1 25.41 5.78 3.08
N LEU A 2 25.60 4.77 3.92
CA LEU A 2 24.88 3.50 3.80
C LEU A 2 23.43 3.73 4.26
N ILE A 3 22.47 3.43 3.38
CA ILE A 3 21.05 3.72 3.59
C ILE A 3 20.27 2.45 3.95
N LEU A 4 20.69 1.29 3.43
CA LEU A 4 20.04 0.01 3.68
C LEU A 4 21.07 -1.12 3.56
N SER A 5 21.03 -2.07 4.48
CA SER A 5 21.83 -3.31 4.46
C SER A 5 20.96 -4.50 4.84
N PRO A 6 21.30 -5.72 4.38
CA PRO A 6 20.67 -6.94 4.89
C PRO A 6 20.81 -7.03 6.41
N ASN A 7 19.84 -7.67 7.05
CA ASN A 7 19.98 -8.01 8.47
C ASN A 7 21.01 -9.14 8.62
N SER A 8 21.62 -9.26 9.80
CA SER A 8 22.72 -10.21 10.06
C SER A 8 22.35 -11.69 9.94
N ASP A 9 21.05 -11.99 9.90
CA ASP A 9 20.46 -13.33 9.77
C ASP A 9 19.97 -13.64 8.35
N GLU A 10 20.13 -12.72 7.39
CA GLU A 10 19.75 -12.94 5.99
C GLU A 10 20.96 -13.36 5.15
N ASP A 11 20.91 -14.57 4.59
CA ASP A 11 21.89 -15.07 3.60
C ASP A 11 21.64 -14.53 2.18
N GLN A 12 20.70 -13.58 2.03
CA GLN A 12 20.27 -13.03 0.74
C GLN A 12 20.94 -11.69 0.42
N GLN A 13 21.22 -11.47 -0.86
CA GLN A 13 21.82 -10.25 -1.34
C GLN A 13 20.74 -9.26 -1.80
N PHE A 14 20.84 -7.99 -1.38
CA PHE A 14 20.11 -6.91 -2.05
C PHE A 14 20.79 -6.65 -3.38
N HIS A 15 20.11 -7.03 -4.45
CA HIS A 15 20.66 -6.93 -5.79
C HIS A 15 20.36 -5.58 -6.44
N GLY A 16 19.18 -5.03 -6.15
CA GLY A 16 18.76 -3.73 -6.65
C GLY A 16 17.51 -3.24 -5.94
N ALA A 17 17.22 -1.95 -6.09
CA ALA A 17 15.97 -1.36 -5.63
C ALA A 17 15.48 -0.33 -6.64
N SER A 18 14.27 -0.54 -7.16
CA SER A 18 13.58 0.47 -7.97
C SER A 18 12.75 1.37 -7.07
N VAL A 19 13.10 2.65 -6.98
CA VAL A 19 12.46 3.62 -6.06
C VAL A 19 11.60 4.62 -6.84
N PHE A 20 10.40 4.88 -6.34
CA PHE A 20 9.46 5.86 -6.88
C PHE A 20 8.68 6.56 -5.75
N TYR A 21 8.00 7.66 -6.08
CA TYR A 21 7.22 8.43 -5.12
C TYR A 21 5.73 8.32 -5.42
N ASP A 22 4.93 7.93 -4.43
CA ASP A 22 3.48 7.82 -4.55
C ASP A 22 2.82 8.09 -3.19
N GLY A 23 1.70 8.82 -3.19
CA GLY A 23 0.89 9.00 -1.98
C GLY A 23 1.58 9.68 -0.79
N GLY A 24 2.65 10.46 -1.02
CA GLY A 24 3.40 11.10 0.06
C GLY A 24 4.58 10.27 0.61
N LEU A 25 4.85 9.11 0.01
CA LEU A 25 5.90 8.19 0.43
C LEU A 25 6.85 7.90 -0.72
N TYR A 26 8.12 7.68 -0.39
CA TYR A 26 9.01 6.91 -1.25
C TYR A 26 8.69 5.44 -1.07
N LEU A 27 8.42 4.76 -2.17
CA LEU A 27 8.21 3.31 -2.24
C LEU A 27 9.35 2.70 -3.04
N GLY A 28 9.72 1.48 -2.68
CA GLY A 28 10.79 0.74 -3.33
C GLY A 28 10.39 -0.70 -3.60
N LEU A 29 10.78 -1.21 -4.77
CA LEU A 29 10.77 -2.63 -5.09
C LEU A 29 12.18 -3.16 -4.87
N LEU A 30 12.42 -3.71 -3.68
CA LEU A 30 13.74 -4.23 -3.28
C LEU A 30 13.89 -5.66 -3.77
N GLN A 31 14.78 -5.86 -4.74
CA GLN A 31 15.06 -7.15 -5.35
C GLN A 31 16.04 -7.93 -4.47
N ARG A 32 15.58 -9.06 -3.92
CA ARG A 32 16.36 -9.93 -3.04
C ARG A 32 16.79 -11.17 -3.79
N LEU A 33 18.08 -11.25 -4.08
CA LEU A 33 18.67 -12.40 -4.73
C LEU A 33 19.07 -13.44 -3.70
N ASP A 34 18.53 -14.64 -3.86
CA ASP A 34 18.93 -15.83 -3.11
C ASP A 34 20.08 -16.54 -3.82
N LEU A 35 21.32 -16.14 -3.52
CA LEU A 35 22.52 -16.87 -3.96
C LEU A 35 22.84 -18.08 -3.08
N GLY A 36 22.15 -18.22 -1.95
CA GLY A 36 22.56 -19.08 -0.84
C GLY A 36 23.78 -18.51 -0.13
N GLY A 37 24.16 -19.14 0.97
CA GLY A 37 25.32 -18.72 1.76
C GLY A 37 26.65 -18.89 1.02
N PHE A 38 27.75 -18.98 1.77
CA PHE A 38 29.12 -19.09 1.23
C PHE A 38 29.32 -20.26 0.24
N ASP A 39 28.45 -21.26 0.22
CA ASP A 39 28.50 -22.45 -0.64
C ASP A 39 27.72 -22.33 -1.97
N ARG A 40 27.10 -21.17 -2.25
CA ARG A 40 26.35 -20.87 -3.50
C ARG A 40 25.19 -21.85 -3.80
N GLY A 41 24.64 -22.50 -2.78
CA GLY A 41 23.55 -23.48 -2.89
C GLY A 41 22.14 -22.87 -2.97
N GLY A 42 22.01 -21.55 -3.12
CA GLY A 42 20.71 -20.88 -3.17
C GLY A 42 19.97 -21.10 -4.47
N SER A 43 18.71 -20.70 -4.47
CA SER A 43 17.82 -20.95 -5.60
C SER A 43 18.14 -20.12 -6.85
N GLY A 44 18.93 -19.06 -6.72
CA GLY A 44 19.15 -18.06 -7.77
C GLY A 44 17.89 -17.25 -8.09
N ASN A 45 16.87 -17.29 -7.24
CA ASN A 45 15.64 -16.53 -7.45
C ASN A 45 15.80 -15.09 -6.96
N MET A 46 15.12 -14.17 -7.62
CA MET A 46 15.15 -12.74 -7.28
C MET A 46 13.75 -12.11 -7.34
N PRO A 47 12.88 -12.42 -6.38
CA PRO A 47 11.63 -11.69 -6.17
C PRO A 47 11.87 -10.28 -5.62
N ALA A 48 10.82 -9.44 -5.60
CA ALA A 48 10.88 -8.10 -5.03
C ALA A 48 9.96 -7.93 -3.82
N GLU A 49 10.50 -7.32 -2.76
CA GLU A 49 9.76 -6.83 -1.60
C GLU A 49 9.26 -5.41 -1.83
N LEU A 50 8.16 -5.03 -1.16
CA LEU A 50 7.78 -3.63 -1.02
C LEU A 50 8.47 -3.04 0.22
N ILE A 51 9.23 -1.97 0.00
CA ILE A 51 9.87 -1.17 1.05
C ILE A 51 9.35 0.26 0.96
N TRP A 52 9.42 1.02 2.05
CA TRP A 52 8.93 2.40 2.05
C TRP A 52 9.76 3.32 2.94
N SER A 53 9.67 4.61 2.67
CA SER A 53 10.35 5.67 3.40
C SER A 53 9.55 6.98 3.32
N ILE A 54 9.59 7.77 4.39
CA ILE A 54 8.99 9.11 4.42
C ILE A 54 9.97 10.15 3.91
N ASP A 55 11.27 9.99 4.18
CA ASP A 55 12.31 10.99 3.94
C ASP A 55 13.31 10.59 2.84
N GLY A 56 13.21 9.36 2.31
CA GLY A 56 14.12 8.79 1.34
C GLY A 56 15.47 8.33 1.93
N LEU A 57 15.68 8.52 3.24
CA LEU A 57 16.92 8.23 3.95
C LEU A 57 16.78 7.05 4.91
N HIS A 58 15.63 6.89 5.55
CA HIS A 58 15.33 5.78 6.45
C HIS A 58 14.24 4.91 5.84
N TRP A 59 14.54 3.64 5.64
CA TRP A 59 13.70 2.71 4.89
C TRP A 59 13.19 1.57 5.78
N ASP A 60 11.90 1.33 5.72
CA ASP A 60 11.20 0.28 6.45
C ASP A 60 10.92 -0.93 5.56
N ARG A 61 11.12 -2.13 6.13
CA ARG A 61 10.86 -3.44 5.51
C ARG A 61 9.92 -4.28 6.40
N PRO A 62 8.65 -3.88 6.59
CA PRO A 62 7.78 -4.53 7.59
C PRO A 62 7.27 -5.92 7.16
N PHE A 63 7.30 -6.26 5.87
CA PHE A 63 6.70 -7.48 5.32
C PHE A 63 7.74 -8.40 4.62
N ARG A 64 8.89 -8.65 5.27
CA ARG A 64 10.04 -9.37 4.66
C ARG A 64 9.73 -10.79 4.18
N ASP A 65 8.70 -11.41 4.75
CA ASP A 65 8.28 -12.77 4.38
C ASP A 65 7.22 -12.79 3.27
N LEU A 66 6.81 -11.61 2.79
CA LEU A 66 5.83 -11.44 1.72
C LEU A 66 6.44 -10.66 0.56
N PHE A 67 6.68 -11.35 -0.55
CA PHE A 67 7.09 -10.68 -1.78
C PHE A 67 5.91 -9.96 -2.43
N PHE A 68 6.10 -8.68 -2.68
CA PHE A 68 5.14 -7.87 -3.43
C PHE A 68 5.13 -8.27 -4.92
N MET A 69 6.30 -8.62 -5.46
CA MET A 69 6.45 -9.29 -6.75
C MET A 69 7.15 -10.64 -6.55
N PRO A 70 6.39 -11.73 -6.31
CA PRO A 70 6.95 -13.07 -6.23
C PRO A 70 7.35 -13.56 -7.62
N ILE A 71 8.28 -14.52 -7.66
CA ILE A 71 8.54 -15.29 -8.88
C ILE A 71 7.36 -16.23 -9.19
N ASN A 72 7.26 -16.63 -10.44
CA ASN A 72 6.26 -17.61 -10.85
C ASN A 72 6.60 -19.00 -10.29
N LYS A 73 5.57 -19.75 -9.88
CA LYS A 73 5.71 -21.12 -9.36
C LYS A 73 5.94 -22.13 -10.49
N ASP A 74 5.46 -21.86 -11.70
CA ASP A 74 5.73 -22.68 -12.87
C ASP A 74 7.17 -22.42 -13.35
N LYS A 75 8.04 -23.42 -13.20
CA LYS A 75 9.45 -23.35 -13.59
C LYS A 75 9.69 -23.21 -15.09
N ASN A 76 8.66 -23.44 -15.91
CA ASN A 76 8.74 -23.23 -17.35
C ASN A 76 8.32 -21.81 -17.77
N SER A 77 7.86 -20.98 -16.83
CA SER A 77 7.49 -19.59 -17.13
C SER A 77 8.72 -18.69 -17.23
N PHE A 78 8.59 -17.61 -18.00
CA PHE A 78 9.69 -16.66 -18.25
C PHE A 78 10.12 -15.88 -16.99
N ASP A 79 9.23 -15.81 -16.00
CA ASP A 79 9.36 -15.08 -14.74
C ASP A 79 9.54 -16.01 -13.53
N ALA A 80 10.04 -17.23 -13.76
CA ALA A 80 10.23 -18.25 -12.73
C ALA A 80 11.52 -18.11 -11.87
N GLY A 81 12.41 -17.18 -12.24
CA GLY A 81 13.72 -17.02 -11.60
C GLY A 81 14.00 -15.61 -11.13
N CYS A 82 14.29 -14.69 -12.05
CA CYS A 82 14.74 -13.34 -11.73
C CYS A 82 13.84 -12.27 -12.31
N LEU A 83 13.39 -11.34 -11.46
CA LEU A 83 12.58 -10.19 -11.87
C LEU A 83 13.44 -8.92 -11.91
N TRP A 84 13.31 -8.14 -12.97
CA TRP A 84 13.96 -6.83 -13.15
C TRP A 84 12.92 -5.74 -13.23
N THR A 85 12.77 -5.00 -12.13
CA THR A 85 11.71 -4.00 -11.98
C THR A 85 12.13 -2.65 -12.57
N SER A 86 11.14 -1.89 -13.02
CA SER A 86 11.31 -0.48 -13.39
C SER A 86 10.94 0.44 -12.23
N ALA A 87 11.63 1.57 -12.11
CA ALA A 87 11.30 2.63 -11.16
C ALA A 87 10.11 3.51 -11.60
N ASN A 88 9.45 3.18 -12.72
CA ASN A 88 8.35 3.97 -13.27
C ASN A 88 7.04 3.16 -13.32
N PRO A 89 6.34 2.97 -12.19
CA PRO A 89 4.99 2.41 -12.22
C PRO A 89 4.04 3.38 -12.94
N ILE A 90 3.16 2.82 -13.77
CA ILE A 90 2.28 3.60 -14.63
C ILE A 90 0.86 3.57 -14.07
N ARG A 91 0.34 4.73 -13.66
CA ARG A 91 -1.08 4.89 -13.37
C ARG A 91 -1.88 4.78 -14.66
N HIS A 92 -2.83 3.84 -14.72
CA HIS A 92 -3.68 3.62 -15.87
C HIS A 92 -5.11 3.30 -15.42
N GLY A 93 -6.03 4.24 -15.63
CA GLY A 93 -7.40 4.13 -15.13
C GLY A 93 -7.43 3.98 -13.62
N SER A 94 -8.07 2.90 -13.15
CA SER A 94 -8.20 2.52 -11.74
C SER A 94 -7.07 1.62 -11.22
N SER A 95 -5.97 1.49 -11.96
CA SER A 95 -4.85 0.61 -11.62
C SER A 95 -3.48 1.28 -11.70
N ILE A 96 -2.50 0.68 -11.04
CA ILE A 96 -1.07 0.93 -11.20
C ILE A 96 -0.47 -0.29 -11.89
N ARG A 97 0.33 -0.05 -12.94
CA ARG A 97 0.97 -1.07 -13.77
C ARG A 97 2.48 -1.09 -13.54
N PHE A 98 3.04 -2.27 -13.32
CA PHE A 98 4.48 -2.50 -13.20
C PHE A 98 4.91 -3.38 -14.36
N TYR A 99 5.68 -2.80 -15.27
CA TYR A 99 6.37 -3.56 -16.28
C TYR A 99 7.72 -4.02 -15.73
N TYR A 100 8.05 -5.28 -15.94
CA TYR A 100 9.29 -5.87 -15.47
C TYR A 100 9.86 -6.81 -16.54
N GLY A 101 11.19 -6.86 -16.65
CA GLY A 101 11.88 -7.91 -17.42
C GLY A 101 12.05 -9.15 -16.56
N ALA A 102 12.05 -10.34 -17.14
CA ALA A 102 12.32 -11.54 -16.39
C ALA A 102 13.01 -12.65 -17.18
N TYR A 103 13.73 -13.48 -16.42
CA TYR A 103 14.45 -14.66 -16.88
C TYR A 103 14.10 -15.84 -15.96
N PRO A 104 14.13 -17.09 -16.46
CA PRO A 104 13.76 -18.26 -15.68
C PRO A 104 14.85 -18.65 -14.66
N GLY A 105 16.02 -18.01 -14.67
CA GLY A 105 17.10 -18.21 -13.70
C GLY A 105 18.10 -17.05 -13.63
N TRP A 106 18.98 -17.08 -12.63
CA TRP A 106 19.99 -16.06 -12.34
C TRP A 106 21.10 -15.95 -13.37
N HIS A 107 21.51 -17.08 -13.94
CA HIS A 107 22.53 -17.07 -14.98
C HIS A 107 21.93 -16.37 -16.19
N ALA A 108 22.51 -15.24 -16.58
CA ALA A 108 22.27 -14.52 -17.84
C ALA A 108 22.71 -15.37 -19.03
N ASP A 109 22.20 -16.60 -19.09
CA ASP A 109 22.26 -17.46 -20.24
C ASP A 109 21.36 -16.80 -21.28
N LEU A 110 22.01 -16.17 -22.26
CA LEU A 110 21.34 -15.50 -23.37
C LEU A 110 20.56 -16.48 -24.25
N THR A 111 20.74 -17.80 -24.04
CA THR A 111 19.95 -18.86 -24.66
C THR A 111 18.81 -19.38 -23.77
N ALA A 112 18.75 -18.92 -22.51
CA ALA A 112 17.65 -19.26 -21.61
C ALA A 112 16.33 -18.82 -22.26
N SER A 113 15.40 -19.77 -22.30
CA SER A 113 14.07 -19.59 -22.86
C SER A 113 13.06 -20.29 -21.95
N PRO A 114 11.89 -19.70 -21.71
CA PRO A 114 11.44 -18.41 -22.23
C PRO A 114 12.00 -17.22 -21.40
N THR A 115 12.19 -16.06 -22.03
CA THR A 115 12.45 -14.76 -21.36
C THR A 115 11.40 -13.76 -21.84
N GLY A 116 11.19 -12.66 -21.11
CA GLY A 116 10.14 -11.72 -21.53
C GLY A 116 9.95 -10.49 -20.65
N ILE A 117 8.95 -9.71 -21.04
CA ILE A 117 8.45 -8.57 -20.28
C ILE A 117 7.09 -8.94 -19.70
N GLY A 118 6.98 -8.90 -18.38
CA GLY A 118 5.74 -9.12 -17.65
C GLY A 118 5.04 -7.82 -17.27
N LEU A 119 3.78 -7.97 -16.86
CA LEU A 119 2.95 -6.91 -16.31
C LEU A 119 2.31 -7.40 -15.01
N MET A 120 2.56 -6.69 -13.92
CA MET A 120 1.77 -6.80 -12.70
C MET A 120 0.88 -5.58 -12.57
N THR A 121 -0.36 -5.75 -12.08
CA THR A 121 -1.25 -4.63 -11.80
C THR A 121 -1.81 -4.69 -10.41
N ILE A 122 -1.89 -3.54 -9.74
CA ILE A 122 -2.64 -3.37 -8.49
C ILE A 122 -3.71 -2.29 -8.69
N PRO A 123 -4.79 -2.28 -7.88
CA PRO A 123 -5.68 -1.13 -7.83
C PRO A 123 -4.97 0.11 -7.25
N LEU A 124 -5.41 1.31 -7.64
CA LEU A 124 -4.83 2.57 -7.15
C LEU A 124 -4.78 2.60 -5.61
N ASN A 125 -3.67 3.09 -5.05
CA ASN A 125 -3.48 3.33 -3.62
C ASN A 125 -3.73 2.10 -2.71
N ARG A 126 -3.55 0.88 -3.21
CA ARG A 126 -3.63 -0.38 -2.43
C ARG A 126 -2.26 -1.01 -2.20
N TRP A 127 -1.36 -0.22 -1.63
CA TRP A 127 0.01 -0.65 -1.33
C TRP A 127 0.07 -1.53 -0.07
N ILE A 128 -0.63 -1.12 0.98
CA ILE A 128 -0.72 -1.79 2.28
C ILE A 128 -2.17 -1.69 2.75
N GLY A 129 -2.68 -2.74 3.40
CA GLY A 129 -4.02 -2.76 3.99
C GLY A 129 -3.98 -2.86 5.51
N LEU A 130 -4.89 -2.17 6.19
CA LEU A 130 -5.17 -2.33 7.61
C LEU A 130 -6.43 -3.19 7.78
N THR A 131 -6.26 -4.38 8.36
CA THR A 131 -7.34 -5.35 8.59
C THR A 131 -7.38 -5.71 10.09
N PRO A 132 -8.57 -5.77 10.72
CA PRO A 132 -8.68 -6.22 12.10
C PRO A 132 -8.30 -7.70 12.28
N GLU A 133 -7.51 -8.02 13.32
CA GLU A 133 -7.23 -9.42 13.68
C GLU A 133 -8.49 -10.16 14.15
N ASN A 134 -9.33 -9.52 14.97
CA ASN A 134 -10.49 -10.14 15.63
C ASN A 134 -11.83 -9.66 15.06
N ARG A 135 -11.93 -9.55 13.73
CA ARG A 135 -13.09 -9.04 12.95
C ARG A 135 -13.45 -7.58 13.17
N ILE A 136 -13.26 -7.00 14.35
CA ILE A 136 -13.55 -5.60 14.63
C ILE A 136 -12.26 -4.91 15.05
N GLY A 137 -12.03 -3.71 14.54
CA GLY A 137 -10.89 -2.88 14.89
C GLY A 137 -11.19 -1.41 14.65
N GLN A 138 -10.32 -0.55 15.14
CA GLN A 138 -10.39 0.87 14.84
C GLN A 138 -8.98 1.45 14.73
N THR A 139 -8.82 2.45 13.88
CA THR A 139 -7.58 3.24 13.78
C THR A 139 -7.92 4.72 13.82
N THR A 140 -7.10 5.51 14.51
CA THR A 140 -7.28 6.96 14.63
C THR A 140 -6.07 7.66 14.02
N LEU A 141 -6.32 8.51 13.03
CA LEU A 141 -5.28 9.28 12.37
C LEU A 141 -4.83 10.43 13.28
N LYS A 142 -3.59 10.90 13.08
CA LYS A 142 -3.12 12.17 13.67
C LYS A 142 -4.07 13.31 13.26
N PRO A 143 -4.19 14.37 14.08
CA PRO A 143 -5.04 15.51 13.73
C PRO A 143 -4.71 16.06 12.34
N VAL A 144 -5.76 16.27 11.54
CA VAL A 144 -5.71 16.87 10.21
C VAL A 144 -6.61 18.09 10.17
N TYR A 145 -6.19 19.10 9.41
CA TYR A 145 -6.99 20.30 9.22
C TYR A 145 -8.10 20.03 8.20
N LEU A 146 -9.35 20.17 8.63
CA LEU A 146 -10.54 20.05 7.79
C LEU A 146 -11.18 21.42 7.59
N GLU A 147 -11.48 21.76 6.34
CA GLU A 147 -12.32 22.87 5.93
C GLU A 147 -13.75 22.39 5.68
N LYS A 148 -14.72 23.31 5.65
CA LYS A 148 -16.15 23.00 5.45
C LYS A 148 -16.42 22.18 4.18
N GLU A 149 -15.66 22.41 3.11
CA GLU A 149 -15.81 21.73 1.82
C GLU A 149 -14.91 20.51 1.64
N THR A 150 -14.22 20.06 2.70
CA THR A 150 -13.33 18.89 2.62
C THR A 150 -14.15 17.61 2.43
N GLU A 151 -13.95 16.93 1.31
CA GLU A 151 -14.53 15.62 1.07
C GLU A 151 -13.59 14.54 1.60
N ILE A 152 -14.12 13.63 2.41
CA ILE A 152 -13.38 12.47 2.92
C ILE A 152 -13.81 11.26 2.10
N THR A 153 -12.84 10.60 1.48
CA THR A 153 -13.06 9.33 0.77
C THR A 153 -12.18 8.23 1.32
N ILE A 154 -12.70 7.01 1.26
CA ILE A 154 -12.04 5.79 1.74
C ILE A 154 -11.81 4.85 0.55
N ASN A 155 -10.57 4.40 0.40
CA ASN A 155 -10.25 3.23 -0.39
C ASN A 155 -10.23 2.01 0.54
N ALA A 156 -11.19 1.12 0.36
CA ALA A 156 -11.37 -0.03 1.21
C ALA A 156 -12.08 -1.16 0.49
N ASP A 157 -11.90 -2.36 1.03
CA ASP A 157 -12.78 -3.49 0.80
C ASP A 157 -13.58 -3.76 2.07
N ALA A 158 -14.88 -3.49 2.00
CA ALA A 158 -15.83 -3.78 3.07
C ALA A 158 -16.96 -4.71 2.61
N SER A 159 -16.74 -5.46 1.50
CA SER A 159 -17.74 -6.33 0.88
C SER A 159 -18.32 -7.40 1.84
N GLU A 160 -17.51 -7.88 2.78
CA GLU A 160 -17.87 -8.88 3.80
C GLU A 160 -18.22 -8.27 5.17
N GLY A 161 -18.36 -6.95 5.25
CA GLY A 161 -18.31 -6.23 6.51
C GLY A 161 -18.90 -4.83 6.45
N GLU A 162 -18.32 -3.93 7.23
CA GLU A 162 -18.61 -2.50 7.11
C GLU A 162 -17.43 -1.63 7.56
N ILE A 163 -17.40 -0.40 7.06
CA ILE A 163 -16.56 0.68 7.58
C ILE A 163 -17.45 1.84 8.00
N ARG A 164 -17.15 2.40 9.17
CA ARG A 164 -17.75 3.65 9.63
C ARG A 164 -16.65 4.63 9.99
N VAL A 165 -16.88 5.91 9.76
CA VAL A 165 -15.92 6.96 10.07
C VAL A 165 -16.54 7.90 11.08
N GLU A 166 -15.78 8.25 12.12
CA GLU A 166 -16.16 9.29 13.08
C GLU A 166 -15.10 10.39 13.12
N LEU A 167 -15.55 11.60 13.44
CA LEU A 167 -14.67 12.73 13.73
C LEU A 167 -14.57 12.96 15.23
N LEU A 168 -13.34 13.19 15.66
CA LEU A 168 -13.00 13.67 17.00
C LEU A 168 -12.38 15.06 16.87
N ASP A 169 -12.54 15.89 17.90
CA ASP A 169 -11.79 17.13 17.99
C ASP A 169 -10.28 16.87 18.19
N ALA A 170 -9.48 17.93 18.19
CA ALA A 170 -8.02 17.82 18.39
C ALA A 170 -7.63 17.13 19.70
N SER A 171 -8.50 17.17 20.72
CA SER A 171 -8.31 16.54 22.03
C SER A 171 -8.79 15.08 22.09
N GLY A 172 -9.43 14.58 21.03
CA GLY A 172 -9.94 13.22 20.93
C GLY A 172 -11.38 13.03 21.42
N TYR A 173 -12.13 14.12 21.70
CA TYR A 173 -13.55 14.03 22.03
C TYR A 173 -14.42 13.94 20.79
N ARG A 174 -15.50 13.17 20.85
CA ARG A 174 -16.44 13.00 19.73
C ARG A 174 -17.06 14.33 19.31
N VAL A 175 -17.07 14.61 18.01
CA VAL A 175 -17.78 15.76 17.46
C VAL A 175 -19.24 15.39 17.25
N GLN A 176 -20.15 16.17 17.85
CA GLN A 176 -21.59 15.97 17.70
C GLN A 176 -22.00 16.01 16.22
N GLY A 177 -22.78 15.02 15.78
CA GLY A 177 -23.22 14.89 14.38
C GLY A 177 -22.24 14.14 13.46
N PHE A 178 -21.05 13.79 13.96
CA PHE A 178 -20.02 13.08 13.20
C PHE A 178 -19.53 11.82 13.92
N SER A 179 -20.36 11.22 14.78
CA SER A 179 -20.05 9.98 15.50
C SER A 179 -20.33 8.73 14.65
N SER A 180 -19.76 7.59 15.02
CA SER A 180 -19.87 6.35 14.24
C SER A 180 -21.30 5.80 14.15
N ASP A 181 -22.13 6.04 15.16
CA ASP A 181 -23.54 5.62 15.22
C ASP A 181 -24.43 6.37 14.23
N VAL A 182 -24.08 7.62 13.90
CA VAL A 182 -24.75 8.40 12.86
C VAL A 182 -24.03 8.32 11.51
N ALA A 183 -22.84 7.72 11.41
CA ALA A 183 -22.16 7.48 10.14
C ALA A 183 -22.98 6.54 9.23
N GLU A 184 -23.04 6.85 7.94
CA GLU A 184 -23.52 5.92 6.94
C GLU A 184 -22.45 4.85 6.73
N PRO A 185 -22.77 3.55 6.89
CA PRO A 185 -21.80 2.50 6.70
C PRO A 185 -21.41 2.35 5.24
N LEU A 186 -20.13 2.04 5.02
CA LEU A 186 -19.58 1.65 3.73
C LEU A 186 -19.48 0.12 3.68
N HIS A 187 -20.00 -0.49 2.62
CA HIS A 187 -20.09 -1.94 2.47
C HIS A 187 -19.46 -2.45 1.15
N ASP A 188 -18.86 -1.57 0.35
CA ASP A 188 -18.38 -1.95 -0.99
C ASP A 188 -16.87 -2.22 -1.00
N ASP A 189 -16.42 -2.90 -2.06
CA ASP A 189 -15.03 -2.82 -2.52
C ASP A 189 -14.87 -1.63 -3.48
N GLY A 190 -14.25 -0.55 -2.99
CA GLY A 190 -14.23 0.72 -3.71
C GLY A 190 -12.93 1.51 -3.50
N LEU A 191 -12.52 2.23 -4.53
CA LEU A 191 -11.28 3.03 -4.53
C LEU A 191 -11.43 4.43 -3.92
N ALA A 192 -12.65 4.96 -3.84
CA ALA A 192 -12.95 6.30 -3.33
C ALA A 192 -14.41 6.39 -2.84
N GLN A 193 -14.73 5.61 -1.81
CA GLN A 193 -16.05 5.58 -1.20
C GLN A 193 -16.27 6.83 -0.34
N LYS A 194 -17.34 7.59 -0.59
CA LYS A 194 -17.60 8.86 0.10
C LYS A 194 -18.11 8.62 1.51
N VAL A 195 -17.46 9.25 2.49
CA VAL A 195 -17.92 9.22 3.88
C VAL A 195 -19.10 10.17 4.07
N ARG A 196 -20.14 9.71 4.75
CA ARG A 196 -21.35 10.49 5.07
C ARG A 196 -21.85 10.17 6.48
N TRP A 197 -22.63 11.10 7.04
CA TRP A 197 -23.34 10.93 8.30
C TRP A 197 -24.82 11.29 8.10
N LYS A 198 -25.71 10.54 8.76
CA LYS A 198 -27.15 10.74 8.76
C LYS A 198 -27.47 12.09 9.39
N ASN A 199 -27.98 13.02 8.59
CA ASN A 199 -28.57 14.32 8.93
C ASN A 199 -28.09 14.99 10.24
N ASP A 200 -27.32 16.08 10.11
CA ASP A 200 -27.93 17.41 10.27
C ASP A 200 -27.16 18.49 9.45
N PRO A 201 -27.76 19.07 8.38
CA PRO A 201 -27.21 20.22 7.66
C PRO A 201 -27.12 21.53 8.48
N LEU A 202 -27.53 21.55 9.76
CA LEU A 202 -27.60 22.78 10.56
C LEU A 202 -26.30 23.21 11.24
N LYS A 203 -25.25 22.39 11.26
CA LYS A 203 -23.91 22.86 11.65
C LYS A 203 -22.85 22.39 10.65
N PRO A 204 -22.39 23.26 9.72
CA PRO A 204 -21.19 22.95 8.98
C PRO A 204 -20.05 22.70 9.97
N LEU A 205 -19.25 21.68 9.72
CA LEU A 205 -18.01 21.44 10.45
C LEU A 205 -17.20 22.75 10.40
N SER A 206 -16.91 23.32 11.57
CA SER A 206 -16.10 24.53 11.62
C SER A 206 -14.67 24.20 11.19
N PRO A 207 -13.99 25.06 10.41
CA PRO A 207 -12.60 24.82 10.05
C PRO A 207 -11.72 24.61 11.28
N GLY A 208 -10.89 23.57 11.27
CA GLY A 208 -10.08 23.22 12.45
C GLY A 208 -9.35 21.89 12.32
N ASN A 209 -8.58 21.56 13.36
CA ASN A 209 -7.90 20.28 13.46
C ASN A 209 -8.82 19.23 14.08
N TYR A 210 -9.01 18.13 13.36
CA TYR A 210 -9.83 17.00 13.77
C TYR A 210 -9.04 15.70 13.63
N GLN A 211 -9.33 14.73 14.48
CA GLN A 211 -8.86 13.36 14.28
C GLN A 211 -9.96 12.58 13.56
N ILE A 212 -9.55 11.78 12.58
CA ILE A 212 -10.45 10.88 11.88
C ILE A 212 -10.25 9.50 12.46
N ARG A 213 -11.31 8.89 13.01
CA ARG A 213 -11.28 7.49 13.43
C ARG A 213 -12.09 6.64 12.47
N VAL A 214 -11.45 5.60 11.96
CA VAL A 214 -12.06 4.61 11.08
C VAL A 214 -12.34 3.35 11.89
N HIS A 215 -13.60 2.97 11.95
CA HIS A 215 -14.10 1.73 12.53
C HIS A 215 -14.20 0.68 11.44
N LEU A 216 -13.58 -0.47 11.67
CA LEU A 216 -13.46 -1.57 10.73
C LEU A 216 -14.19 -2.78 11.29
N LYS A 217 -15.06 -3.38 10.51
CA LYS A 217 -15.67 -4.67 10.79
C LYS A 217 -15.54 -5.55 9.56
N GLN A 218 -14.77 -6.63 9.64
CA GLN A 218 -14.51 -7.59 8.54
C GLN A 218 -14.18 -6.88 7.22
N SER A 219 -13.31 -5.88 7.31
CA SER A 219 -12.98 -4.99 6.22
C SER A 219 -11.51 -4.62 6.25
N THR A 220 -10.99 -4.18 5.10
CA THR A 220 -9.61 -3.76 4.91
C THR A 220 -9.59 -2.31 4.43
N LEU A 221 -8.94 -1.44 5.20
CA LEU A 221 -8.68 -0.05 4.82
C LEU A 221 -7.34 0.06 4.10
N TYR A 222 -7.33 0.59 2.88
CA TYR A 222 -6.10 0.79 2.10
C TYR A 222 -5.63 2.25 2.12
N ALA A 223 -6.55 3.19 1.99
CA ALA A 223 -6.22 4.62 2.01
C ALA A 223 -7.40 5.49 2.46
N LEU A 224 -7.07 6.68 2.97
CA LEU A 224 -8.00 7.76 3.23
C LEU A 224 -7.53 9.00 2.48
N CYS A 225 -8.40 9.62 1.69
CA CYS A 225 -8.11 10.84 0.95
C CYS A 225 -8.94 12.00 1.48
N LEU A 226 -8.29 13.18 1.53
CA LEU A 226 -8.92 14.45 1.88
C LEU A 226 -8.88 15.33 0.63
N ASP A 227 -10.00 15.39 -0.09
CA ASP A 227 -10.13 16.22 -1.28
C ASP A 227 -10.66 17.59 -0.90
N ARG A 228 -9.79 18.60 -1.01
CA ARG A 228 -10.22 20.00 -0.92
C ARG A 228 -10.77 20.39 -2.28
N LYS A 229 -12.05 20.76 -2.36
CA LYS A 229 -12.57 21.40 -3.58
C LYS A 229 -11.72 22.64 -3.85
N LYS A 230 -10.94 22.65 -4.94
CA LYS A 230 -10.31 23.88 -5.42
C LYS A 230 -11.41 24.92 -5.60
N GLN A 231 -11.34 26.01 -4.84
CA GLN A 231 -12.18 27.18 -5.12
C GLN A 231 -11.88 27.58 -6.58
N ARG A 232 -12.89 27.47 -7.43
CA ARG A 232 -12.86 28.04 -8.78
C ARG A 232 -13.10 29.54 -8.69
#